data_AF-A0A4Y9NF83-F1
#
_entry.id   AF-A0A4Y9NF83-F1
#
_cell.length_a   1.000
_cell.length_b   1.000
_cell.length_c   1.000
_cell.angle_alpha   90.00
_cell.angle_beta   90.00
_cell.angle_gamma   90.00
#
_symmetry.space_group_name_H-M   'P 1'
#
loop_
_entity.id
_entity.type
_entity.pdbx_description
1 polymer ?
#
loop_
_entity_poly.entity_id
_entity_poly.type
_entity_poly.pdbx_seq_one_letter_code
_entity_poly.pdbx_strand_id
1 'polypeptide(L)' 'MRTRNKPRPATVFGIDIGKNFFHVVGLDAAGMPIQKATFRRDTLLQFFERAGPALVGMEACSGSQWLARKIAAMGHT' A
#
# COMPACT_ATOMS: atom_id res chain seq x y z
N MET A 1 -9.23 20.80 0.63
CA MET A 1 -8.60 19.69 -0.12
C MET A 1 -8.63 18.44 0.76
N ARG A 2 -9.47 17.44 0.48
CA ARG A 2 -9.53 16.21 1.30
C ARG A 2 -8.20 15.47 1.18
N THR A 3 -7.47 15.32 2.28
CA THR A 3 -6.26 14.50 2.45
C THR A 3 -6.58 13.01 2.29
N ARG A 4 -7.07 12.60 1.12
CA ARG A 4 -7.46 11.20 0.87
C ARG A 4 -6.25 10.26 0.81
N ASN A 5 -5.07 10.79 0.51
CA ASN A 5 -3.86 10.00 0.22
C ASN A 5 -2.75 10.19 1.26
N LYS A 6 -3.05 10.73 2.46
CA LYS A 6 -2.10 10.71 3.57
C LYS A 6 -2.13 9.30 4.21
N PRO A 7 -0.99 8.63 4.39
CA PRO A 7 -0.95 7.35 5.10
C PRO A 7 -1.47 7.50 6.53
N ARG A 8 -2.35 6.59 6.94
CA ARG A 8 -2.71 6.37 8.34
C ARG A 8 -1.74 5.33 8.94
N PRO A 9 -1.50 5.35 10.26
CA PRO A 9 -0.59 4.41 10.92
C PRO A 9 -1.21 3.00 10.96
N ALA A 10 -1.11 2.28 9.84
CA ALA A 10 -1.52 0.89 9.71
C ALA A 10 -0.35 -0.05 10.02
N THR A 11 -0.63 -1.19 10.63
CA THR A 11 0.36 -2.27 10.83
C THR A 11 0.49 -3.15 9.61
N VAL A 12 -0.61 -3.29 8.84
CA VAL A 12 -0.68 -4.11 7.63
C VAL A 12 -1.32 -3.32 6.49
N PHE A 13 -0.76 -3.42 5.29
CA PHE A 13 -1.42 -3.00 4.06
C PHE A 13 -1.67 -4.20 3.14
N GLY A 14 -2.90 -4.36 2.67
CA GLY A 14 -3.27 -5.24 1.57
C GLY A 14 -3.30 -4.50 0.25
N ILE A 15 -2.71 -5.06 -0.80
CA ILE A 15 -2.69 -4.49 -2.16
C ILE A 15 -3.31 -5.47 -3.16
N ASP A 16 -4.36 -5.03 -3.83
CA ASP A 16 -4.94 -5.65 -5.02
C ASP A 16 -4.42 -4.92 -6.27
N ILE A 17 -3.89 -5.68 -7.24
CA ILE A 17 -3.06 -5.17 -8.34
C ILE A 17 -3.80 -5.27 -9.68
N GLY A 18 -4.45 -4.19 -10.07
CA GLY A 18 -4.98 -4.04 -11.42
C GLY A 18 -3.94 -3.58 -12.44
N LYS A 19 -4.32 -3.63 -13.73
CA LYS A 19 -3.47 -3.16 -14.85
C LYS A 19 -3.08 -1.68 -14.72
N ASN A 20 -4.02 -0.84 -14.31
CA ASN A 20 -3.86 0.62 -14.25
C ASN A 20 -4.05 1.20 -12.84
N PHE A 21 -4.71 0.45 -11.95
CA PHE A 21 -5.12 0.88 -10.63
C PHE A 21 -4.74 -0.14 -9.58
N PHE A 22 -4.44 0.34 -8.38
CA PHE A 22 -4.05 -0.46 -7.23
C PHE A 22 -4.99 -0.12 -6.09
N HIS A 23 -5.67 -1.11 -5.54
CA HIS A 23 -6.52 -0.94 -4.38
C HIS A 23 -5.74 -1.27 -3.12
N VAL A 24 -5.71 -0.35 -2.16
CA VAL A 24 -4.98 -0.51 -0.90
C VAL A 24 -5.96 -0.47 0.26
N VAL A 25 -5.83 -1.44 1.15
CA VAL A 25 -6.53 -1.47 2.45
C VAL A 25 -5.49 -1.49 3.56
N GLY A 26 -5.54 -0.51 4.47
CA GLY A 26 -4.71 -0.49 5.67
C GLY A 26 -5.49 -0.99 6.88
N LEU A 27 -4.89 -1.89 7.65
CA LEU A 27 -5.42 -2.46 8.88
C LEU A 27 -4.61 -1.99 10.09
N ASP A 28 -5.27 -1.77 11.23
CA ASP A 28 -4.59 -1.56 12.50
C ASP A 28 -4.13 -2.89 13.14
N ALA A 29 -3.54 -2.81 14.33
CA ALA A 29 -3.06 -3.98 15.07
C ALA A 29 -4.16 -4.99 15.45
N ALA A 30 -5.43 -4.56 15.50
CA ALA A 30 -6.58 -5.43 15.75
C ALA A 30 -7.15 -6.03 14.44
N GLY A 31 -6.54 -5.73 13.30
CA GLY A 31 -7.03 -6.15 11.98
C GLY A 31 -8.20 -5.32 11.46
N MET A 32 -8.52 -4.19 12.10
CA MET A 32 -9.64 -3.35 11.69
C MET A 32 -9.25 -2.45 10.51
N PRO A 33 -10.08 -2.36 9.45
CA PRO A 33 -9.80 -1.49 8.31
C PRO A 33 -9.83 -0.01 8.70
N ILE A 34 -8.67 0.65 8.68
CA ILE A 34 -8.54 2.07 8.99
C ILE A 34 -8.29 2.93 7.75
N GLN A 35 -7.92 2.34 6.62
CA GLN A 35 -7.70 3.07 5.37
C GLN A 35 -8.15 2.25 4.17
N LYS A 36 -8.81 2.90 3.21
CA LYS A 36 -9.11 2.36 1.88
C LYS A 36 -8.82 3.44 0.85
N ALA A 37 -7.97 3.13 -0.13
CA ALA A 37 -7.60 4.08 -1.17
C ALA A 37 -7.29 3.36 -2.49
N THR A 38 -7.45 4.07 -3.60
CA THR A 38 -7.10 3.58 -4.93
C THR A 38 -6.05 4.49 -5.53
N PHE A 39 -5.00 3.89 -6.09
CA PHE A 39 -3.84 4.61 -6.62
C PHE A 39 -3.56 4.21 -8.06
N ARG A 40 -2.86 5.09 -8.79
CA ARG A 40 -2.02 4.68 -9.92
C ARG A 40 -0.63 4.30 -9.42
N ARG A 41 0.16 3.62 -10.25
CA ARG A 41 1.52 3.15 -9.92
C ARG A 41 2.37 4.23 -9.22
N ASP A 42 2.51 5.41 -9.81
CA ASP A 42 3.41 6.44 -9.27
C ASP A 42 2.90 6.98 -7.93
N THR A 43 1.59 7.19 -7.81
CA THR A 43 0.96 7.65 -6.56
C THR A 43 0.98 6.60 -5.46
N LEU A 44 1.03 5.30 -5.82
CA LEU A 44 1.18 4.21 -4.87
C LEU A 44 2.58 4.25 -4.25
N LEU A 45 3.62 4.44 -5.07
CA LEU A 45 4.99 4.56 -4.57
C LEU A 45 5.15 5.77 -3.65
N GLN A 46 4.66 6.95 -4.06
CA GLN A 46 4.66 8.15 -3.21
C GLN A 46 3.88 7.98 -1.90
N PHE A 47 2.85 7.13 -1.89
CA PHE A 47 2.10 6.81 -0.68
C PHE A 47 2.97 6.00 0.29
N PHE A 48 3.65 4.96 -0.20
CA PHE A 48 4.50 4.12 0.64
C PHE A 48 5.80 4.81 1.07
N GLU A 49 6.37 5.72 0.27
CA GLU A 49 7.50 6.57 0.71
C GLU A 49 7.16 7.42 1.95
N ARG A 50 5.87 7.75 2.13
CA ARG A 50 5.37 8.55 3.26
C ARG A 50 4.77 7.70 4.37
N ALA A 51 4.51 6.42 4.11
CA ALA A 51 3.94 5.52 5.09
C ALA A 51 5.04 5.09 6.06
N GLY A 52 4.69 4.86 7.33
CA GLY A 52 5.62 4.21 8.25
C GLY A 52 5.84 2.75 7.85
N PRO A 53 6.94 2.11 8.29
CA PRO A 53 7.18 0.68 8.10
C PRO A 53 5.94 -0.14 8.49
N ALA A 54 5.58 -1.09 7.63
CA ALA A 54 4.38 -1.91 7.78
C ALA A 54 4.58 -3.23 7.02
N LEU A 55 3.82 -4.26 7.40
CA LEU A 55 3.73 -5.51 6.65
C LEU A 55 2.84 -5.30 5.43
N VAL A 56 3.27 -5.74 4.25
CA VAL A 56 2.51 -5.59 3.00
C VAL A 56 2.15 -6.95 2.41
N GLY A 57 0.86 -7.27 2.43
CA GLY A 57 0.30 -8.39 1.67
C GLY A 57 -0.14 -7.91 0.29
N MET A 58 0.14 -8.68 -0.75
CA MET A 58 -0.27 -8.34 -2.12
C MET A 58 -0.67 -9.57 -2.93
N GLU A 59 -1.60 -9.37 -3.86
CA GLU A 59 -1.93 -10.38 -4.86
C GLU A 59 -0.71 -10.76 -5.71
N ALA A 60 -0.62 -12.03 -6.10
CA ALA A 60 0.37 -12.50 -7.05
C ALA A 60 -0.07 -12.20 -8.50
N CYS A 61 0.69 -11.35 -9.18
CA CYS A 61 0.53 -11.06 -10.62
C CYS A 61 1.90 -10.81 -11.27
N SER A 62 1.95 -10.62 -12.60
CA SER A 62 3.21 -10.35 -13.32
C SER A 62 3.96 -9.10 -12.81
N GLY A 63 3.24 -8.13 -12.24
CA GLY A 63 3.82 -6.92 -11.65
C GLY A 63 4.15 -7.02 -10.15
N SER A 64 3.70 -8.08 -9.46
CA SER A 64 3.78 -8.19 -8.00
C SER A 64 5.22 -8.17 -7.48
N GLN A 65 6.10 -8.96 -8.09
CA GLN A 65 7.51 -9.06 -7.70
C GLN A 65 8.28 -7.75 -7.88
N TRP A 66 7.97 -6.98 -8.93
CA TRP A 66 8.56 -5.65 -9.11
C TRP A 66 8.10 -4.69 -8.01
N LEU A 67 6.81 -4.70 -7.68
CA LEU A 67 6.25 -3.84 -6.65
C LEU A 67 6.77 -4.22 -5.25
N ALA A 68 6.86 -5.52 -4.94
CA ALA A 68 7.42 -6.03 -3.69
C ALA A 68 8.84 -5.48 -3.44
N ARG A 69 9.73 -5.52 -4.46
CA ARG A 69 11.08 -4.96 -4.34
C ARG A 69 11.10 -3.46 -4.07
N LYS A 70 10.19 -2.71 -4.70
CA LYS A 70 10.08 -1.25 -4.47
C LYS A 70 9.62 -0.97 -3.04
N ILE A 71 8.61 -1.69 -2.58
CA ILE A 71 8.04 -1.58 -1.23
C ILE A 71 9.06 -1.95 -0.16
N ALA A 72 9.80 -3.05 -0.36
CA ALA A 72 10.87 -3.46 0.55
C ALA A 72 11.99 -2.41 0.65
N ALA A 73 12.37 -1.77 -0.47
CA ALA A 73 13.35 -0.69 -0.47
C ALA A 73 12.91 0.57 0.32
N MET A 74 11.61 0.73 0.58
CA MET A 74 11.06 1.81 1.40
C MET A 74 10.95 1.43 2.90
N GLY A 75 11.44 0.25 3.31
CA GLY A 75 11.47 -0.20 4.70
C GLY A 75 10.22 -0.97 5.16
N HIS A 76 9.37 -1.38 4.23
CA HIS A 76 8.26 -2.30 4.49
C HIS A 76 8.72 -3.76 4.37
N THR A 77 7.97 -4.68 4.95
CA THR A 77 8.22 -6.13 4.87
C THR A 77 7.13 -6.82 4.07
#